data_AF-K9XHX4-F1
#
_entry.id   AF-K9XHX4-F1
#
_cell.length_a   1.000
_cell.length_b   1.000
_cell.length_c   1.000
_cell.angle_alpha   90.00
_cell.angle_beta   90.00
_cell.angle_gamma   90.00
#
_symmetry.space_group_name_H-M   'P 1'
#
loop_
_entity.id
_entity.type
_entity.pdbx_description
1 polymer ?
#
loop_
_entity_poly.entity_id
_entity_poly.type
_entity_poly.pdbx_seq_one_letter_code
_entity_poly.pdbx_strand_id
1 'polypeptide(L)'
;MPVETLSRYVTSNSEILSGEPVILGTRTSVRAIVGLWRLGIMPEEILSHLPHLTLAQVFDALSFYLDHQAEINEYIEQNQVPNELVHPSVRGALANCDNCGTLHR
;
A
#
# COMPACT_ATOMS: atom_id res chain seq x y z
N MET A 1 16.42 -23.28 -4.85
CA MET A 1 17.13 -22.04 -4.44
C MET A 1 16.08 -20.94 -4.44
N PRO A 2 15.84 -20.23 -3.33
CA PRO A 2 14.97 -19.05 -3.40
C PRO A 2 15.72 -17.99 -4.19
N VAL A 3 15.14 -17.57 -5.31
CA VAL A 3 15.57 -16.34 -5.96
C VAL A 3 15.01 -15.23 -5.09
N GLU A 4 15.87 -14.50 -4.38
CA GLU A 4 15.44 -13.25 -3.77
C GLU A 4 15.06 -12.31 -4.91
N THR A 5 13.76 -12.11 -5.11
CA THR A 5 13.24 -11.22 -6.15
C THR A 5 13.67 -9.79 -5.80
N LEU A 6 14.74 -9.32 -6.44
CA LEU A 6 15.22 -7.96 -6.27
C LEU A 6 14.24 -7.01 -6.97
N SER A 7 13.41 -6.31 -6.19
CA SER A 7 12.59 -5.20 -6.68
C SER A 7 13.50 -4.04 -7.09
N ARG A 8 13.24 -3.48 -8.27
CA ARG A 8 14.13 -2.45 -8.85
C ARG A 8 13.92 -1.08 -8.20
N TYR A 9 12.72 -0.82 -7.74
CA TYR A 9 12.27 0.48 -7.26
C TYR A 9 11.86 0.46 -5.80
N VAL A 10 11.83 -0.68 -5.13
CA VAL A 10 11.53 -0.75 -3.70
C VAL A 10 12.84 -0.83 -2.91
N THR A 11 12.94 -0.05 -1.84
CA THR A 11 14.07 -0.05 -0.91
C THR A 11 13.55 0.02 0.52
N SER A 12 14.32 -0.52 1.45
CA SER A 12 14.02 -0.47 2.88
C SER A 12 15.23 0.10 3.60
N ASN A 13 15.03 1.11 4.43
CA ASN A 13 16.07 1.69 5.28
C ASN A 13 15.51 1.82 6.70
N SER A 14 16.21 1.28 7.69
CA SER A 14 15.80 1.33 9.10
C SER A 14 15.66 2.76 9.64
N GLU A 15 16.31 3.74 9.02
CA GLU A 15 16.18 5.16 9.35
C GLU A 15 14.94 5.83 8.74
N ILE A 16 14.25 5.15 7.80
CA ILE A 16 13.09 5.67 7.07
C ILE A 16 11.88 4.80 7.42
N LEU A 17 10.85 5.39 8.03
CA LEU A 17 9.60 4.70 8.39
C LEU A 17 9.84 3.38 9.16
N SER A 18 10.83 3.34 10.04
CA SER A 18 11.19 2.15 10.84
C SER A 18 11.57 0.92 9.99
N GLY A 19 12.01 1.10 8.74
CA GLY A 19 12.32 0.00 7.83
C GLY A 19 11.18 -0.41 6.90
N GLU A 20 10.04 0.27 6.93
CA GLU A 20 8.91 0.01 6.00
C GLU A 20 9.40 0.14 4.54
N PRO A 21 9.07 -0.82 3.66
CA PRO A 21 9.43 -0.75 2.25
C PRO A 21 8.86 0.50 1.56
N VAL A 22 9.74 1.27 0.89
CA VAL A 22 9.43 2.53 0.21
C VAL A 22 9.88 2.54 -1.23
N ILE A 23 9.24 3.36 -2.07
CA ILE A 23 9.68 3.60 -3.44
C ILE A 23 10.93 4.48 -3.45
N LEU A 24 12.00 3.98 -4.08
CA LEU A 24 13.29 4.64 -4.30
C LEU A 24 13.11 6.05 -4.85
N GLY A 25 13.78 7.03 -4.22
CA GLY A 25 13.71 8.43 -4.61
C GLY A 25 12.45 9.15 -4.13
N THR A 26 11.58 8.47 -3.38
CA THR A 26 10.37 9.05 -2.79
C THR A 26 10.25 8.67 -1.31
N ARG A 27 9.27 9.26 -0.62
CA ARG A 27 8.85 8.84 0.72
C ARG A 27 7.53 8.08 0.71
N THR A 28 7.16 7.51 -0.44
CA THR A 28 5.92 6.76 -0.60
C THR A 28 6.16 5.32 -0.19
N SER A 29 5.43 4.82 0.80
CA SER A 29 5.53 3.42 1.18
C SER A 29 4.79 2.51 0.21
N VAL A 30 5.25 1.26 0.10
CA VAL A 30 4.55 0.20 -0.66
C VAL A 30 3.13 0.04 -0.14
N ARG A 31 2.93 0.14 1.18
CA ARG A 31 1.62 0.14 1.82
C ARG A 31 0.65 1.17 1.25
N ALA A 32 1.10 2.39 0.95
CA ALA A 32 0.22 3.43 0.41
C ALA A 32 -0.33 3.02 -0.98
N ILE A 33 0.54 2.45 -1.83
CA ILE A 33 0.17 1.96 -3.16
C ILE A 33 -0.78 0.75 -3.03
N VAL A 34 -0.46 -0.20 -2.16
CA VAL A 34 -1.30 -1.38 -1.89
C VAL A 34 -2.65 -0.97 -1.32
N GLY A 35 -2.70 0.04 -0.46
CA GLY A 35 -3.94 0.58 0.11
C GLY A 35 -4.88 1.10 -0.98
N LEU A 36 -4.38 1.93 -1.90
CA LEU A 36 -5.16 2.43 -3.04
C LEU A 36 -5.64 1.29 -3.94
N TRP A 37 -4.78 0.32 -4.24
CA TRP A 37 -5.13 -0.84 -5.05
C TRP A 37 -6.22 -1.70 -4.39
N ARG A 38 -6.17 -1.90 -3.07
CA ARG A 38 -7.21 -2.61 -2.30
C ARG A 38 -8.54 -1.88 -2.25
N LEU A 39 -8.55 -0.56 -2.41
CA LEU A 39 -9.77 0.24 -2.57
C LEU A 39 -10.40 0.10 -3.97
N GLY A 40 -9.83 -0.74 -4.84
CA GLY A 40 -10.33 -0.97 -6.20
C GLY A 40 -9.81 0.02 -7.24
N ILE A 41 -8.86 0.89 -6.88
CA ILE A 41 -8.23 1.82 -7.82
C ILE A 41 -7.28 1.04 -8.73
N MET A 42 -7.40 1.25 -10.04
CA MET A 42 -6.54 0.58 -11.01
C MET A 42 -5.10 1.10 -10.92
N PRO A 43 -4.06 0.27 -11.16
CA PRO A 43 -2.66 0.69 -11.07
C PRO A 43 -2.32 1.95 -11.89
N GLU A 44 -2.96 2.10 -13.06
CA GLU A 44 -2.81 3.27 -13.92
C GLU A 44 -3.42 4.53 -13.30
N GLU A 45 -4.52 4.39 -12.56
CA GLU A 45 -5.22 5.48 -11.89
C GLU A 45 -4.52 5.93 -10.59
N ILE A 46 -3.73 5.05 -9.97
CA ILE A 46 -2.93 5.37 -8.76
C ILE A 46 -2.03 6.58 -9.00
N LEU A 47 -1.53 6.79 -10.23
CA LEU A 47 -0.72 7.95 -10.59
C LEU A 47 -1.45 9.29 -10.42
N SER A 48 -2.78 9.30 -10.54
CA SER A 48 -3.58 10.51 -10.30
C SER A 48 -3.57 10.90 -8.81
N HIS A 49 -3.41 9.92 -7.92
CA HIS A 49 -3.31 10.13 -6.47
C HIS A 49 -1.86 10.36 -6.02
N LEU A 50 -0.89 9.77 -6.74
CA LEU A 50 0.54 9.81 -6.45
C LEU A 50 1.33 10.27 -7.69
N PRO A 51 1.22 11.55 -8.09
CA PRO A 51 1.72 12.05 -9.38
C PRO A 51 3.26 12.09 -9.48
N HIS A 52 3.96 11.93 -8.35
CA HIS A 52 5.41 11.84 -8.29
C HIS A 52 5.95 10.43 -8.54
N LEU A 53 5.08 9.45 -8.78
CA LEU A 53 5.45 8.08 -9.15
C LEU A 53 5.41 7.87 -10.65
N THR A 54 6.12 6.84 -11.11
CA THR A 54 5.99 6.30 -12.47
C THR A 54 5.19 5.00 -12.45
N LEU A 55 4.52 4.66 -13.55
CA LEU A 55 3.75 3.42 -13.66
C LEU A 55 4.60 2.17 -13.35
N ALA A 56 5.87 2.18 -13.79
CA ALA A 56 6.82 1.10 -13.47
C ALA A 56 7.06 0.93 -11.96
N GLN A 57 7.11 2.02 -11.19
CA GLN A 57 7.27 1.95 -9.73
C GLN A 57 6.02 1.39 -9.06
N VAL A 58 4.83 1.73 -9.57
CA VAL A 58 3.56 1.18 -9.08
C VAL A 58 3.52 -0.34 -9.29
N PHE A 59 3.80 -0.82 -10.50
CA PHE A 59 3.79 -2.26 -10.77
C PHE A 59 4.88 -3.02 -10.00
N ASP A 60 6.08 -2.45 -9.87
CA ASP A 60 7.16 -3.07 -9.09
C ASP A 60 6.79 -3.17 -7.59
N ALA A 61 6.14 -2.14 -7.04
CA ALA A 61 5.63 -2.20 -5.66
C ALA A 61 4.52 -3.23 -5.47
N LEU A 62 3.59 -3.34 -6.44
CA LEU A 62 2.56 -4.37 -6.38
C LEU A 62 3.17 -5.77 -6.49
N SER A 63 4.16 -5.97 -7.38
CA SER A 63 4.91 -7.22 -7.48
C SER A 63 5.61 -7.56 -6.17
N PHE A 64 6.33 -6.59 -5.59
CA PHE A 64 7.01 -6.76 -4.30
C PHE A 64 6.03 -7.14 -3.20
N TYR A 65 4.88 -6.46 -3.12
CA TYR A 65 3.82 -6.78 -2.17
C TYR A 65 3.30 -8.21 -2.33
N LEU A 66 3.10 -8.70 -3.56
CA LEU A 66 2.61 -10.07 -3.80
C LEU A 66 3.60 -11.13 -3.30
N ASP A 67 4.90 -10.85 -3.33
CA ASP A 67 5.94 -11.72 -2.79
C ASP A 67 6.08 -11.59 -1.25
N HIS A 68 5.74 -10.43 -0.68
CA HIS A 68 5.95 -10.07 0.75
C HIS A 68 4.65 -9.71 1.47
N GLN A 69 3.54 -10.39 1.13
CA GLN A 69 2.21 -9.99 1.62
C GLN A 69 2.11 -9.95 3.14
N ALA A 70 2.69 -10.93 3.84
CA ALA A 70 2.62 -11.01 5.29
C ALA A 70 3.25 -9.77 5.96
N GLU A 71 4.46 -9.40 5.55
CA GLU A 71 5.18 -8.23 6.06
C GLU A 71 4.40 -6.94 5.81
N ILE A 72 3.94 -6.71 4.58
CA ILE A 72 3.21 -5.48 4.25
C ILE A 72 1.84 -5.42 4.92
N ASN A 73 1.18 -6.56 5.15
CA ASN A 73 -0.09 -6.63 5.87
C ASN A 73 0.08 -6.21 7.34
N GLU A 74 1.17 -6.62 7.99
CA GLU A 74 1.47 -6.16 9.35
C GLU A 74 1.60 -4.63 9.41
N TYR A 75 2.31 -4.03 8.45
CA TYR A 75 2.38 -2.56 8.36
C TYR A 75 1.02 -1.91 8.08
N ILE A 76 0.15 -2.53 7.29
CA ILE A 76 -1.22 -2.06 7.04
C ILE A 76 -2.02 -2.05 8.35
N GLU A 77 -1.98 -3.15 9.10
CA GLU A 77 -2.71 -3.31 10.36
C GLU A 77 -2.22 -2.36 11.44
N GLN A 78 -0.90 -2.21 11.60
CA GLN A 78 -0.29 -1.29 12.57
C GLN A 78 -0.62 0.18 12.32
N ASN A 79 -0.90 0.56 11.07
CA ASN A 79 -1.26 1.92 10.69
C ASN A 79 -2.77 2.20 10.75
N GLN A 80 -3.61 1.24 11.18
CA GLN A 80 -5.04 1.49 11.36
C GLN A 80 -5.29 2.35 12.60
N VAL A 81 -6.10 3.40 12.44
CA VAL A 81 -6.56 4.21 13.57
C VAL A 81 -7.65 3.43 14.30
N PRO A 82 -7.49 3.13 15.61
CA PRO A 82 -8.53 2.47 16.39
C PRO A 82 -9.86 3.21 16.28
N ASN A 83 -10.95 2.46 16.13
CA ASN A 83 -12.28 3.04 15.93
C ASN A 83 -12.69 3.98 17.07
N GLU A 84 -12.18 3.80 18.29
CA GLU A 84 -12.41 4.71 19.42
C GLU A 84 -11.83 6.11 19.21
N LEU A 85 -10.76 6.23 18.44
CA LEU A 85 -10.06 7.49 18.18
C LEU A 85 -10.57 8.20 16.91
N VAL A 86 -11.39 7.53 16.11
CA VAL A 86 -12.03 8.12 14.94
C VAL A 86 -13.16 9.05 15.38
N HIS A 87 -13.04 10.34 15.05
CA HIS A 87 -14.08 11.32 15.33
C HIS A 87 -15.42 10.89 14.70
N PRO A 88 -16.56 11.01 15.42
CA PRO A 88 -17.86 10.55 14.92
C PRO A 88 -18.24 11.06 13.52
N SER A 89 -17.79 12.27 13.17
CA SER A 89 -18.00 12.88 11.84
C SER A 89 -17.31 12.16 10.68
N VAL A 90 -16.30 11.33 10.95
CA VAL A 90 -15.52 10.59 9.93
C VAL A 90 -15.85 9.09 9.94
N ARG A 91 -16.45 8.57 11.03
CA ARG A 91 -16.83 7.14 11.16
C ARG A 91 -17.72 6.63 10.03
N GLY A 92 -18.67 7.45 9.55
CA GLY A 92 -19.58 7.07 8.46
C GLY A 92 -18.88 6.90 7.09
N ALA A 93 -17.71 7.50 6.90
CA ALA A 93 -16.94 7.38 5.66
C ALA A 93 -16.02 6.15 5.65
N LEU A 94 -15.55 5.69 6.83
CA LEU A 94 -14.65 4.54 6.96
C LEU A 94 -15.39 3.19 7.01
N ALA A 95 -16.65 3.16 7.46
CA ALA A 95 -17.45 1.93 7.58
C ALA A 95 -17.86 1.29 6.24
N ASN A 96 -17.60 1.96 5.11
CA ASN A 96 -17.95 1.45 3.78
C ASN A 96 -16.82 0.65 3.11
N CYS A 97 -15.65 0.55 3.76
CA CYS A 97 -14.47 -0.12 3.20
C CYS A 97 -14.44 -1.63 3.48
N ASP A 98 -15.32 -2.17 4.33
CA ASP A 98 -15.31 -3.58 4.74
C ASP A 98 -15.98 -4.54 3.73
N ASN A 99 -16.47 -4.04 2.58
CA ASN A 99 -17.24 -4.88 1.64
C ASN A 99 -16.82 -4.79 0.16
N CYS A 100 -15.58 -4.38 -0.14
CA CYS A 100 -15.06 -4.38 -1.51
C CYS A 100 -14.55 -5.78 -1.95
N GLY A 101 -15.37 -6.81 -1.71
CA GLY A 101 -15.03 -8.21 -2.00
C GLY A 101 -16.14 -9.01 -2.70
N THR A 102 -17.21 -8.39 -3.18
CA THR A 102 -18.28 -9.14 -3.88
C THR A 102 -18.89 -8.33 -5.01
N LEU A 103 -18.22 -8.31 -6.16
CA LEU A 103 -18.85 -8.07 -7.47
C LEU A 103 -17.96 -8.69 -8.56
N HIS A 104 -18.01 -10.01 -8.66
CA HIS A 104 -17.78 -10.71 -9.92
C HIS A 104 -19.08 -11.45 -10.23
N ARG A 105 -19.86 -10.90 -11.16
CA ARG A 105 -20.89 -11.62 -11.91
C ARG A 105 -20.60 -11.41 -13.39
#